data_AF-A0A5B0PXK6-F1
#
_entry.id   AF-A0A5B0PXK6-F1
#
_cell.length_a   1.000
_cell.length_b   1.000
_cell.length_c   1.000
_cell.angle_alpha   90.00
_cell.angle_beta   90.00
_cell.angle_gamma   90.00
#
_symmetry.space_group_name_H-M   'P 1'
#
loop_
_entity.id
_entity.type
_entity.pdbx_description
1 polymer ?
#
loop_
_entity_poly.entity_id
_entity_poly.type
_entity_poly.pdbx_seq_one_letter_code
_entity_poly.pdbx_strand_id
1 'polypeptide(L)'
;MTGGALSVEILDASCRTNSSTTTTRTFSFEREVSWLKQDFLVRQIGGPDQLLVRSLFNDPQNLQAFRILVSGPQKREFSIGLELEPTINKELEWCGYKQTYRTSDGIDYDIDPRGWLTDRWTIKRGAMLAEDYEWKRNPMGLAGPIKDQQGRHVAHFHARTWGHQWIAMSWHSKNPHTTTYTIVTNDEIPIEYLVGLFTVAIIRMDKCGR
;
A
#
# COMPACT_ATOMS: atom_id res chain seq x y z
N MET A 1 54.37 -12.79 -50.96
CA MET A 1 54.25 -12.54 -49.51
C MET A 1 52.76 -12.53 -49.20
N THR A 2 52.17 -13.70 -48.97
CA THR A 2 51.89 -14.30 -47.64
C THR A 2 50.80 -13.56 -46.86
N GLY A 3 49.70 -14.27 -46.59
CA GLY A 3 48.80 -13.98 -45.47
C GLY A 3 47.34 -13.79 -45.85
N GLY A 4 46.58 -14.90 -45.89
CA GLY A 4 45.11 -14.84 -45.87
C GLY A 4 44.57 -14.72 -44.45
N ALA A 5 43.32 -14.25 -44.33
CA ALA A 5 42.40 -14.59 -43.24
C ALA A 5 40.96 -14.31 -43.70
N LEU A 6 40.18 -15.37 -43.87
CA LEU A 6 38.73 -15.38 -43.71
C LEU A 6 38.40 -15.04 -42.26
N SER A 7 37.36 -14.23 -41.99
CA SER A 7 36.45 -14.40 -40.85
C SER A 7 35.29 -13.38 -40.92
N VAL A 8 34.07 -13.85 -41.18
CA VAL A 8 32.96 -14.06 -40.22
C VAL A 8 32.10 -12.79 -40.03
N GLU A 9 30.88 -12.85 -40.57
CA GLU A 9 29.77 -11.98 -40.18
C GLU A 9 29.51 -12.13 -38.67
N ILE A 10 29.50 -11.02 -37.93
CA ILE A 10 28.79 -10.91 -36.66
C ILE A 10 27.99 -9.62 -36.71
N LEU A 11 26.67 -9.80 -36.76
CA LEU A 11 25.67 -8.80 -36.40
C LEU A 11 26.00 -8.28 -35.01
N ASP A 12 26.59 -7.08 -34.91
CA ASP A 12 26.78 -6.45 -33.61
C ASP A 12 25.48 -5.76 -33.19
N ALA A 13 24.57 -6.58 -32.67
CA ALA A 13 23.49 -6.15 -31.81
C ALA A 13 24.11 -5.70 -30.48
N SER A 14 24.60 -4.46 -30.40
CA SER A 14 25.11 -3.89 -29.15
C SER A 14 24.13 -2.87 -28.59
N CYS A 15 23.23 -3.43 -27.77
CA CYS A 15 22.69 -2.86 -26.54
C CYS A 15 22.37 -1.36 -26.53
N ARG A 16 21.13 -1.03 -26.93
CA ARG A 16 20.39 0.01 -26.19
C ARG A 16 20.36 -0.43 -24.73
N THR A 17 21.17 0.23 -23.90
CA THR A 17 20.95 0.31 -22.47
C THR A 17 19.51 0.74 -22.24
N ASN A 18 18.63 -0.20 -21.89
CA ASN A 18 17.39 0.11 -21.21
C ASN A 18 17.78 0.68 -19.84
N SER A 19 18.15 1.97 -19.79
CA SER A 19 17.91 2.75 -18.59
C SER A 19 16.39 2.91 -18.52
N SER A 20 15.70 1.90 -17.97
CA SER A 20 14.37 2.13 -17.45
C SER A 20 14.55 3.09 -16.29
N THR A 21 14.53 4.39 -16.58
CA THR A 21 14.27 5.42 -15.57
C THR A 21 12.87 5.11 -15.08
N THR A 22 12.77 4.28 -14.05
CA THR A 22 11.51 3.96 -13.40
C THR A 22 11.02 5.29 -12.86
N THR A 23 10.03 5.88 -13.55
CA THR A 23 9.49 7.18 -13.18
C THR A 23 8.77 7.01 -11.85
N THR A 24 9.42 7.45 -10.78
CA THR A 24 8.81 7.40 -9.46
C THR A 24 7.70 8.44 -9.39
N ARG A 25 6.49 8.01 -9.00
CA ARG A 25 5.36 8.90 -8.73
C ARG A 25 5.19 9.08 -7.22
N THR A 26 4.76 10.27 -6.82
CA THR A 26 4.46 10.59 -5.42
C THR A 26 3.02 11.02 -5.28
N PHE A 27 2.34 10.51 -4.27
CA PHE A 27 0.96 10.83 -3.94
C PHE A 27 0.89 11.35 -2.51
N SER A 28 0.18 12.46 -2.30
CA SER A 28 -0.26 12.87 -0.96
C SER A 28 -1.53 12.12 -0.60
N PHE A 29 -1.65 11.75 0.67
CA PHE A 29 -2.73 10.97 1.22
C PHE A 29 -3.21 11.66 2.50
N GLU A 30 -4.45 12.16 2.49
CA GLU A 30 -4.99 12.99 3.56
C GLU A 30 -6.36 12.50 4.00
N ARG A 31 -6.59 12.51 5.32
CA ARG A 31 -7.87 12.19 5.93
C ARG A 31 -8.83 13.36 5.74
N GLU A 32 -10.01 13.10 5.20
CA GLU A 32 -11.02 14.13 4.97
C GLU A 32 -11.70 14.56 6.27
N VAL A 33 -12.17 15.81 6.29
CA VAL A 33 -13.01 16.33 7.38
C VAL A 33 -14.44 15.82 7.18
N SER A 34 -14.71 14.61 7.66
CA SER A 34 -16.06 14.05 7.77
C SER A 34 -16.39 13.73 9.23
N TRP A 35 -17.65 13.44 9.55
CA TRP A 35 -18.06 13.10 10.92
C TRP A 35 -17.31 11.88 11.46
N LEU A 36 -17.11 10.86 10.62
CA LEU A 36 -16.35 9.66 10.98
C LEU A 36 -14.84 9.82 10.76
N LYS A 37 -14.41 10.82 9.98
CA LYS A 37 -13.00 11.10 9.65
C LYS A 37 -12.27 9.87 9.12
N GLN A 38 -12.94 9.04 8.33
CA GLN A 38 -12.41 7.76 7.82
C GLN A 38 -12.41 7.69 6.30
N ASP A 39 -12.77 8.80 5.66
CA ASP A 39 -12.61 8.97 4.21
C ASP A 39 -11.26 9.62 3.94
N PHE A 40 -10.68 9.28 2.80
CA PHE A 40 -9.36 9.77 2.42
C PHE A 40 -9.37 10.28 1.00
N LEU A 41 -8.63 11.36 0.81
CA LEU A 41 -8.36 11.93 -0.48
C LEU A 41 -6.89 11.74 -0.81
N VAL A 42 -6.66 11.16 -1.99
CA VAL A 42 -5.31 10.89 -2.50
C VAL A 42 -5.10 11.70 -3.76
N ARG A 43 -3.99 12.46 -3.81
CA ARG A 43 -3.66 13.32 -4.95
C ARG A 43 -2.23 13.07 -5.38
N GLN A 44 -2.00 12.97 -6.69
CA GLN A 44 -0.66 12.94 -7.22
C GLN A 44 0.02 14.30 -7.04
N ILE A 45 1.25 14.30 -6.53
CA ILE A 45 2.06 15.50 -6.45
C ILE A 45 2.64 15.78 -7.85
N GLY A 46 2.27 16.92 -8.43
CA GLY A 46 2.73 17.32 -9.77
C GLY A 46 2.08 16.57 -10.93
N GLY A 47 0.95 15.90 -10.70
CA GLY A 47 0.19 15.22 -11.75
C GLY A 47 -1.32 15.31 -11.55
N PRO A 48 -2.11 14.77 -12.49
CA PRO A 48 -3.57 14.93 -12.51
C PRO A 48 -4.32 13.87 -11.69
N ASP A 49 -3.65 12.78 -11.29
CA ASP A 49 -4.33 11.63 -10.68
C ASP A 49 -4.89 11.97 -9.30
N GLN A 50 -6.15 11.61 -9.09
CA GLN A 50 -6.86 11.76 -7.82
C GLN A 50 -7.67 10.50 -7.54
N LEU A 51 -7.58 9.99 -6.31
CA LEU A 51 -8.37 8.85 -5.86
C LEU A 51 -9.19 9.27 -4.64
N LEU A 52 -10.42 8.77 -4.57
CA LEU A 52 -11.28 8.90 -3.41
C LEU A 52 -11.38 7.55 -2.70
N VAL A 53 -11.22 7.57 -1.38
CA VAL A 53 -11.35 6.38 -0.55
C VAL A 53 -12.49 6.62 0.43
N ARG A 54 -13.50 5.77 0.40
CA ARG A 54 -14.65 5.83 1.30
C ARG A 54 -14.67 4.63 2.22
N SER A 55 -14.85 4.89 3.50
CA SER A 55 -14.99 3.82 4.48
C SER A 55 -16.45 3.60 4.84
N LEU A 56 -16.94 2.39 4.59
CA LEU A 56 -18.30 1.95 4.86
C LEU A 56 -18.30 1.09 6.13
N PHE A 57 -19.05 1.53 7.12
CA PHE A 57 -19.24 0.81 8.38
C PHE A 57 -20.69 0.35 8.47
N ASN A 58 -20.89 -0.90 8.87
CA ASN A 58 -22.24 -1.44 9.05
C ASN A 58 -22.96 -0.77 10.23
N ASP A 59 -22.20 -0.26 11.20
CA ASP A 59 -22.71 0.44 12.38
C ASP A 59 -21.67 1.49 12.82
N PRO A 60 -22.05 2.78 12.95
CA PRO A 60 -21.16 3.83 13.46
C PRO A 60 -20.59 3.56 14.86
N GLN A 61 -21.27 2.77 15.68
CA GLN A 61 -20.85 2.38 17.03
C GLN A 61 -20.02 1.08 17.02
N ASN A 62 -20.14 0.27 15.96
CA ASN A 62 -19.43 -0.98 15.81
C ASN A 62 -18.53 -0.93 14.57
N LEU A 63 -17.38 -0.26 14.72
CA LEU A 63 -16.29 -0.17 13.74
C LEU A 63 -15.54 -1.50 13.55
N GLN A 64 -16.15 -2.64 13.92
CA GLN A 64 -15.52 -3.94 13.77
C GLN A 64 -15.39 -4.27 12.29
N ALA A 65 -16.51 -4.56 11.63
CA ALA A 65 -16.51 -4.84 10.20
C ALA A 65 -16.57 -3.54 9.40
N PHE A 66 -15.53 -3.28 8.61
CA PHE A 66 -15.50 -2.18 7.65
C PHE A 66 -15.27 -2.68 6.24
N ARG A 67 -15.81 -1.94 5.27
CA ARG A 67 -15.48 -2.08 3.86
C ARG A 67 -14.89 -0.77 3.37
N ILE A 68 -13.88 -0.83 2.53
CA ILE A 68 -13.33 0.36 1.89
C ILE A 68 -13.71 0.32 0.42
N LEU A 69 -14.21 1.41 -0.13
CA LEU A 69 -14.33 1.62 -1.56
C LEU A 69 -13.18 2.53 -2.01
N VAL A 70 -12.39 2.08 -2.98
CA VAL A 70 -11.36 2.89 -3.62
C VAL A 70 -11.84 3.22 -5.04
N SER A 71 -12.06 4.50 -5.33
CA SER A 71 -12.47 4.98 -6.64
C SER A 71 -11.32 5.77 -7.28
N GLY A 72 -10.69 5.20 -8.31
CA GLY A 72 -9.54 5.79 -9.00
C GLY A 72 -9.89 6.47 -10.34
N PRO A 73 -8.95 7.23 -10.93
CA PRO A 73 -9.16 7.98 -12.18
C PRO A 73 -9.42 7.06 -13.39
N GLN A 74 -9.03 5.78 -13.32
CA GLN A 74 -9.29 4.79 -14.36
C GLN A 74 -10.68 4.12 -14.26
N LYS A 75 -11.60 4.64 -13.44
CA LYS A 75 -12.92 4.03 -13.13
C LYS A 75 -12.83 2.61 -12.56
N ARG A 76 -11.64 2.16 -12.13
CA ARG A 76 -11.52 0.98 -11.30
C ARG A 76 -12.02 1.35 -9.91
N GLU A 77 -13.12 0.71 -9.56
CA GLU A 77 -13.67 0.71 -8.22
C GLU A 77 -13.59 -0.72 -7.70
N PHE A 78 -12.98 -0.89 -6.53
CA PHE A 78 -13.05 -2.14 -5.81
C PHE A 78 -13.37 -1.88 -4.35
N SER A 79 -14.04 -2.86 -3.77
CA SER A 79 -14.26 -2.92 -2.34
C SER A 79 -13.20 -3.77 -1.67
N ILE A 80 -12.75 -3.38 -0.48
CA ILE A 80 -11.86 -4.16 0.38
C ILE A 80 -12.66 -4.53 1.61
N GLY A 81 -12.67 -5.79 1.99
CA GLY A 81 -13.33 -6.26 3.20
C GLY A 81 -12.58 -7.41 3.85
N LEU A 82 -12.93 -7.68 5.11
CA LEU A 82 -12.34 -8.82 5.82
C LEU A 82 -12.78 -10.15 5.17
N GLU A 83 -11.77 -10.93 4.79
CA GLU A 83 -11.70 -12.39 4.73
C GLU A 83 -12.33 -13.06 5.96
N LEU A 84 -13.66 -13.17 6.06
CA LEU A 84 -14.24 -14.04 7.09
C LEU A 84 -14.01 -15.50 6.68
N GLU A 85 -12.92 -16.11 7.17
CA GLU A 85 -12.85 -17.56 7.21
C GLU A 85 -14.12 -18.08 7.90
N PRO A 86 -14.80 -19.11 7.36
CA PRO A 86 -16.10 -19.59 7.88
C PRO A 86 -16.04 -20.07 9.35
N THR A 87 -14.85 -20.18 9.93
CA THR A 87 -14.57 -20.63 11.29
C THR A 87 -14.16 -19.53 12.28
N ILE A 88 -14.01 -18.27 11.85
CA ILE A 88 -13.66 -17.17 12.75
C ILE A 88 -14.95 -16.49 13.25
N ASN A 89 -15.21 -16.61 14.56
CA ASN A 89 -16.28 -15.89 15.25
C ASN A 89 -16.11 -14.37 14.97
N LYS A 90 -17.17 -13.68 14.57
CA LYS A 90 -17.14 -12.21 14.31
C LYS A 90 -16.70 -11.40 15.53
N GLU A 91 -16.83 -11.97 16.73
CA GLU A 91 -16.30 -11.42 17.99
C GLU A 91 -14.76 -11.49 18.10
N LEU A 92 -14.09 -12.25 17.23
CA LEU A 92 -12.63 -12.45 17.16
C LEU A 92 -11.92 -11.54 16.15
N GLU A 93 -12.55 -10.45 15.69
CA GLU A 93 -11.81 -9.32 15.10
C GLU A 93 -10.95 -8.58 16.15
N TRP A 94 -10.16 -9.34 16.90
CA TRP A 94 -9.21 -8.88 17.86
C TRP A 94 -7.92 -8.52 17.12
N CYS A 95 -7.41 -7.34 17.44
CA CYS A 95 -6.21 -6.73 16.88
C CYS A 95 -4.93 -7.57 16.95
N GLY A 96 -4.97 -8.78 17.52
CA GLY A 96 -3.85 -9.72 17.67
C GLY A 96 -3.94 -11.01 16.87
N TYR A 97 -4.95 -11.19 16.02
CA TYR A 97 -5.05 -12.37 15.16
C TYR A 97 -4.70 -12.06 13.71
N LYS A 98 -4.17 -13.09 13.03
CA LYS A 98 -3.96 -13.06 11.58
C LYS A 98 -5.29 -12.76 10.89
N GLN A 99 -5.27 -11.84 9.94
CA GLN A 99 -6.44 -11.44 9.17
C GLN A 99 -6.06 -11.29 7.71
N THR A 100 -7.01 -11.60 6.82
CA THR A 100 -6.86 -11.39 5.38
C THR A 100 -7.93 -10.41 4.96
N TYR A 101 -7.53 -9.32 4.29
CA TYR A 101 -8.46 -8.38 3.68
C TYR A 101 -8.43 -8.61 2.18
N ARG A 102 -9.57 -8.97 1.60
CA ARG A 102 -9.67 -9.27 0.17
C ARG A 102 -10.32 -8.12 -0.57
N THR A 103 -9.73 -7.73 -1.69
CA THR A 103 -10.35 -6.83 -2.65
C THR A 103 -11.38 -7.57 -3.50
N SER A 104 -12.43 -6.90 -3.97
CA SER A 104 -13.47 -7.53 -4.79
C SER A 104 -12.99 -8.07 -6.14
N ASP A 105 -11.79 -7.67 -6.57
CA ASP A 105 -11.09 -8.17 -7.75
C ASP A 105 -10.01 -9.23 -7.42
N GLY A 106 -9.92 -9.68 -6.17
CA GLY A 106 -9.18 -10.89 -5.78
C GLY A 106 -7.72 -10.69 -5.37
N ILE A 107 -7.32 -9.49 -4.96
CA ILE A 107 -6.04 -9.24 -4.28
C ILE A 107 -6.22 -9.36 -2.76
N ASP A 108 -5.32 -10.10 -2.12
CA ASP A 108 -5.36 -10.31 -0.67
C ASP A 108 -4.28 -9.50 0.03
N TYR A 109 -4.66 -8.83 1.12
CA TYR A 109 -3.76 -8.24 2.09
C TYR A 109 -3.76 -9.11 3.35
N ASP A 110 -2.67 -9.86 3.54
CA ASP A 110 -2.47 -10.64 4.75
C ASP A 110 -1.77 -9.78 5.80
N ILE A 111 -2.38 -9.69 6.98
CA ILE A 111 -1.72 -9.19 8.17
C ILE A 111 -1.47 -10.34 9.14
N ASP A 112 -0.23 -10.44 9.59
CA ASP A 112 0.22 -11.34 10.66
C ASP A 112 0.69 -10.49 11.86
N PRO A 113 -0.15 -10.33 12.90
CA PRO A 113 0.22 -9.60 14.10
C PRO A 113 1.25 -10.36 14.92
N ARG A 114 2.35 -9.70 15.27
CA ARG A 114 3.49 -10.34 15.94
C ARG A 114 3.67 -9.90 17.40
N GLY A 115 2.56 -9.60 18.07
CA GLY A 115 2.54 -9.20 19.48
C GLY A 115 3.28 -7.87 19.71
N TRP A 116 4.45 -7.95 20.35
CA TRP A 116 5.35 -6.81 20.62
C TRP A 116 6.22 -6.42 19.41
N LEU A 117 6.29 -7.28 18.40
CA LEU A 117 6.97 -7.01 17.15
C LEU A 117 6.01 -6.32 16.17
N THR A 118 6.58 -5.59 15.22
CA THR A 118 5.83 -4.97 14.13
C THR A 118 5.01 -6.00 13.36
N ASP A 119 3.74 -5.70 13.08
CA ASP A 119 2.92 -6.58 12.24
C ASP A 119 3.53 -6.76 10.85
N ARG A 120 3.42 -7.98 10.31
CA ARG A 120 3.86 -8.27 8.96
C ARG A 120 2.69 -8.13 8.00
N TRP A 121 2.86 -7.30 6.99
CA TRP A 121 1.86 -7.06 5.95
C TRP A 121 2.36 -7.61 4.63
N THR A 122 1.53 -8.40 3.96
CA THR A 122 1.83 -8.98 2.64
C THR A 122 0.71 -8.65 1.67
N ILE A 123 1.06 -8.16 0.48
CA ILE A 123 0.15 -8.05 -0.65
C ILE A 123 0.36 -9.31 -1.49
N LYS A 124 -0.68 -10.11 -1.67
CA LYS A 124 -0.61 -11.34 -2.47
C LYS A 124 -0.71 -11.05 -3.95
N ARG A 125 0.08 -11.79 -4.74
CA ARG A 125 0.18 -11.71 -6.20
C ARG A 125 -1.17 -11.57 -6.90
N GLY A 126 -2.14 -12.39 -6.50
CA GLY A 126 -3.46 -12.46 -7.15
C GLY A 126 -3.35 -12.53 -8.68
N ALA A 127 -4.38 -12.06 -9.40
CA ALA A 127 -4.39 -12.03 -10.86
C ALA A 127 -3.77 -10.75 -11.46
N MET A 128 -3.69 -9.68 -10.68
CA MET A 128 -3.33 -8.34 -11.17
C MET A 128 -1.90 -7.93 -10.84
N LEU A 129 -1.17 -8.70 -10.03
CA LEU A 129 0.22 -8.39 -9.66
C LEU A 129 1.17 -9.49 -10.15
N ALA A 130 2.44 -9.11 -10.34
CA ALA A 130 3.48 -10.02 -10.81
C ALA A 130 3.92 -11.01 -9.72
N GLU A 131 3.93 -10.59 -8.45
CA GLU A 131 4.40 -11.37 -7.32
C GLU A 131 3.79 -10.89 -5.98
N ASP A 132 4.16 -11.57 -4.89
CA ASP A 132 3.83 -11.14 -3.53
C ASP A 132 4.78 -10.01 -3.11
N TYR A 133 4.25 -9.02 -2.39
CA TYR A 133 5.05 -7.91 -1.86
C TYR A 133 4.95 -7.84 -0.34
N GLU A 134 6.06 -7.52 0.33
CA GLU A 134 6.12 -7.36 1.77
C GLU A 134 6.26 -5.90 2.17
N TRP A 135 5.38 -5.43 3.04
CA TRP A 135 5.48 -4.10 3.63
C TRP A 135 6.14 -4.16 5.01
N LYS A 136 7.32 -3.54 5.10
CA LYS A 136 8.13 -3.46 6.33
C LYS A 136 7.91 -2.12 7.01
N ARG A 137 6.79 -1.97 7.69
CA ARG A 137 6.46 -0.76 8.44
C ARG A 137 7.38 -0.57 9.66
N ASN A 138 7.41 0.65 10.20
CA ASN A 138 8.01 0.96 11.49
C ASN A 138 7.15 0.35 12.62
N PRO A 139 7.73 -0.27 13.67
CA PRO A 139 6.98 -0.78 14.83
C PRO A 139 5.92 0.16 15.39
N MET A 140 6.23 1.45 15.49
CA MET A 140 5.37 2.45 16.13
C MET A 140 4.55 3.27 15.13
N GLY A 141 4.53 2.89 13.84
CA GLY A 141 3.88 3.70 12.83
C GLY A 141 3.56 2.97 11.53
N LEU A 142 3.15 3.76 10.55
CA LEU A 142 2.71 3.30 9.24
C LEU A 142 3.68 3.74 8.13
N ALA A 143 4.87 4.21 8.49
CA ALA A 143 5.91 4.51 7.51
C ALA A 143 6.76 3.26 7.25
N GLY A 144 7.18 3.03 6.01
CA GLY A 144 8.13 1.97 5.67
C GLY A 144 8.11 1.57 4.20
N PRO A 145 9.15 0.87 3.73
CA PRO A 145 9.25 0.39 2.36
C PRO A 145 8.39 -0.84 2.12
N ILE A 146 7.88 -0.96 0.89
CA ILE A 146 7.30 -2.15 0.30
C ILE A 146 8.33 -2.76 -0.64
N LYS A 147 8.55 -4.06 -0.51
CA LYS A 147 9.58 -4.79 -1.22
C LYS A 147 9.01 -5.97 -2.00
N ASP A 148 9.62 -6.25 -3.14
CA ASP A 148 9.42 -7.50 -3.87
C ASP A 148 10.10 -8.69 -3.15
N GLN A 149 9.96 -9.90 -3.71
CA GLN A 149 10.54 -11.11 -3.12
C GLN A 149 12.07 -11.09 -3.12
N GLN A 150 12.70 -10.30 -3.99
CA GLN A 150 14.16 -10.13 -4.05
C GLN A 150 14.65 -9.00 -3.12
N GLY A 151 13.73 -8.30 -2.44
CA GLY A 151 14.03 -7.27 -1.45
C GLY A 151 14.24 -5.87 -2.03
N ARG A 152 14.03 -5.67 -3.34
CA ARG A 152 14.07 -4.36 -4.02
C ARG A 152 12.86 -3.54 -3.62
N HIS A 153 13.06 -2.23 -3.47
CA HIS A 153 11.99 -1.31 -3.09
C HIS A 153 11.11 -1.01 -4.29
N VAL A 154 9.81 -1.22 -4.15
CA VAL A 154 8.81 -0.93 -5.20
C VAL A 154 7.91 0.25 -4.82
N ALA A 155 7.65 0.42 -3.52
CA ALA A 155 6.95 1.57 -3.00
C ALA A 155 7.43 1.92 -1.58
N HIS A 156 7.07 3.09 -1.08
CA HIS A 156 7.37 3.55 0.27
C HIS A 156 6.22 4.39 0.80
N PHE A 157 5.74 4.03 2.00
CA PHE A 157 4.78 4.83 2.74
C PHE A 157 5.52 5.74 3.71
N HIS A 158 5.26 7.05 3.63
CA HIS A 158 5.80 8.03 4.55
C HIS A 158 4.69 8.65 5.38
N ALA A 159 5.04 9.08 6.59
CA ALA A 159 4.20 9.89 7.46
C ALA A 159 4.98 11.14 7.89
N ARG A 160 4.33 12.30 7.82
CA ARG A 160 4.84 13.58 8.33
C ARG A 160 3.80 14.20 9.27
N THR A 161 4.23 14.72 10.42
CA THR A 161 3.38 15.43 11.39
C THR A 161 3.96 16.83 11.61
N TRP A 162 3.20 17.72 12.24
CA TRP A 162 3.69 19.04 12.68
C TRP A 162 4.74 18.87 13.78
N GLY A 163 6.02 18.79 13.40
CA GLY A 163 7.15 18.52 14.29
C GLY A 163 8.24 17.67 13.62
N HIS A 164 9.27 17.29 14.38
CA HIS A 164 10.39 16.51 13.85
C HIS A 164 9.95 15.17 13.22
N GLN A 165 10.57 14.81 12.09
CA GLN A 165 10.23 13.63 11.28
C GLN A 165 10.23 12.29 12.05
N TRP A 166 11.03 12.16 13.11
CA TRP A 166 11.05 10.95 13.94
C TRP A 166 9.77 10.80 14.78
N ILE A 167 9.17 11.91 15.23
CA ILE A 167 7.88 11.90 15.96
C ILE A 167 6.78 11.47 14.99
N ALA A 168 6.80 11.97 13.76
CA ALA A 168 5.85 11.60 12.70
C ALA A 168 5.89 10.11 12.34
N MET A 169 7.07 9.49 12.44
CA MET A 169 7.24 8.05 12.19
C MET A 169 6.70 7.17 13.33
N SER A 170 6.45 7.74 14.51
CA SER A 170 5.96 7.05 15.71
C SER A 170 4.60 7.56 16.19
N TRP A 171 4.02 8.57 15.55
CA TRP A 171 2.79 9.21 15.98
C TRP A 171 1.71 9.11 14.90
N HIS A 172 0.66 8.38 15.24
CA HIS A 172 -0.57 8.30 14.48
C HIS A 172 -1.63 9.21 15.12
N SER A 173 -2.30 10.03 14.31
CA SER A 173 -3.37 10.91 14.76
C SER A 173 -4.65 10.65 13.99
N LYS A 174 -5.76 10.64 14.73
CA LYS A 174 -7.13 10.50 14.20
C LYS A 174 -7.68 11.82 13.66
N ASN A 175 -7.00 12.93 13.92
CA ASN A 175 -7.47 14.26 13.54
C ASN A 175 -7.07 14.58 12.08
N PRO A 176 -8.01 15.05 11.24
CA PRO A 176 -7.71 15.51 9.89
C PRO A 176 -6.59 16.55 9.89
N HIS A 177 -5.78 16.55 8.84
CA HIS A 177 -4.67 17.50 8.60
C HIS A 177 -3.54 17.54 9.65
N THR A 178 -3.55 16.65 10.65
CA THR A 178 -2.47 16.59 11.66
C THR A 178 -1.29 15.69 11.24
N THR A 179 -1.57 14.67 10.43
CA THR A 179 -0.57 13.82 9.78
C THR A 179 -0.80 13.85 8.27
N THR A 180 0.22 14.23 7.52
CA THR A 180 0.24 14.10 6.06
C THR A 180 0.97 12.80 5.73
N TYR A 181 0.29 11.88 5.05
CA TYR A 181 0.92 10.68 4.53
C TYR A 181 1.30 10.88 3.07
N THR A 182 2.38 10.24 2.63
CA THR A 182 2.74 10.22 1.20
C THR A 182 3.12 8.82 0.76
N ILE A 183 2.69 8.45 -0.44
CA ILE A 183 3.05 7.19 -1.09
C ILE A 183 4.01 7.52 -2.23
N VAL A 184 5.20 6.94 -2.20
CA VAL A 184 6.17 6.99 -3.30
C VAL A 184 6.17 5.63 -3.96
N THR A 185 5.93 5.54 -5.26
CA THR A 185 5.80 4.26 -5.99
C THR A 185 6.50 4.30 -7.34
N ASN A 186 7.00 3.16 -7.79
CA ASN A 186 7.51 2.94 -9.14
C ASN A 186 6.44 2.38 -10.11
N ASP A 187 5.18 2.31 -9.66
CA ASP A 187 4.00 1.79 -10.38
C ASP A 187 3.98 0.29 -10.68
N GLU A 188 4.90 -0.47 -10.10
CA GLU A 188 4.87 -1.93 -10.18
C GLU A 188 3.67 -2.53 -9.43
N ILE A 189 3.24 -1.85 -8.37
CA ILE A 189 1.96 -2.08 -7.71
C ILE A 189 1.06 -0.90 -8.08
N PRO A 190 -0.11 -1.15 -8.71
CA PRO A 190 -1.08 -0.10 -8.99
C PRO A 190 -1.44 0.71 -7.74
N ILE A 191 -1.52 2.03 -7.90
CA ILE A 191 -1.69 2.97 -6.79
C ILE A 191 -2.94 2.70 -5.97
N GLU A 192 -4.02 2.21 -6.59
CA GLU A 192 -5.26 1.87 -5.92
C GLU A 192 -5.06 0.81 -4.84
N TYR A 193 -4.24 -0.23 -5.10
CA TYR A 193 -3.97 -1.28 -4.11
C TYR A 193 -3.08 -0.78 -2.97
N LEU A 194 -2.11 0.08 -3.29
CA LEU A 194 -1.28 0.75 -2.28
C LEU A 194 -2.13 1.62 -1.35
N VAL A 195 -3.03 2.42 -1.92
CA VAL A 195 -3.99 3.25 -1.21
C VAL A 195 -4.93 2.41 -0.37
N GLY A 196 -5.43 1.30 -0.91
CA GLY A 196 -6.26 0.34 -0.21
C GLY A 196 -5.58 -0.24 1.03
N LEU A 197 -4.39 -0.85 0.85
CA LEU A 197 -3.58 -1.38 1.94
C LEU A 197 -3.32 -0.32 3.01
N PHE A 198 -2.91 0.88 2.61
CA PHE A 198 -2.54 1.93 3.56
C PHE A 198 -3.76 2.40 4.36
N THR A 199 -4.93 2.50 3.71
CA THR A 199 -6.20 2.83 4.37
C THR A 199 -6.60 1.76 5.38
N VAL A 200 -6.53 0.47 5.01
CA VAL A 200 -6.78 -0.66 5.94
C VAL A 200 -5.89 -0.55 7.16
N ALA A 201 -4.60 -0.26 6.96
CA ALA A 201 -3.64 -0.12 8.04
C ALA A 201 -3.91 1.10 8.93
N ILE A 202 -4.34 2.22 8.36
CA ILE A 202 -4.73 3.43 9.10
C ILE A 202 -5.96 3.16 9.97
N ILE A 203 -7.01 2.55 9.42
CA ILE A 203 -8.24 2.21 10.18
C ILE A 203 -7.93 1.18 11.27
N ARG A 204 -7.04 0.22 10.97
CA ARG A 204 -6.57 -0.73 11.98
C ARG A 204 -5.80 -0.02 13.09
N MET A 205 -4.86 0.86 12.77
CA MET A 205 -4.13 1.66 13.77
C MET A 205 -5.09 2.52 14.60
N ASP A 206 -6.14 3.09 14.00
CA ASP A 206 -7.20 3.81 14.74
C ASP A 206 -7.91 2.91 15.77
N LYS A 207 -8.24 1.67 15.39
CA LYS A 207 -8.99 0.69 16.20
C LYS A 207 -8.11 0.00 17.25
N CYS A 208 -6.88 -0.33 16.88
CA CYS A 208 -6.01 -1.27 17.55
C CYS A 208 -4.80 -0.62 18.22
N GLY A 209 -4.46 0.62 17.86
CA GLY A 209 -3.22 1.26 18.27
C GLY A 209 -1.96 0.63 17.67
N ARG A 210 -2.11 -0.26 16.68
CA ARG A 210 -1.02 -0.90 15.95
C ARG A 210 -1.41 -1.25 14.52
#